data_AF-A0A4Z0NK16-F1
#
_entry.id   AF-A0A4Z0NK16-F1
#
_cell.length_a   1.000
_cell.length_b   1.000
_cell.length_c   1.000
_cell.angle_alpha   90.00
_cell.angle_beta   90.00
_cell.angle_gamma   90.00
#
_symmetry.space_group_name_H-M   'P 1'
#
loop_
_entity.id
_entity.type
_entity.pdbx_description
1 polymer ?
#
loop_
_entity_poly.entity_id
_entity_poly.type
_entity_poly.pdbx_seq_one_letter_code
_entity_poly.pdbx_strand_id
1 'polypeptide(L)' 'MTDDARPQVLAIASVTAVSTIDGGDTLAAEVSGPDGGTIFLLIPLGAAGALITQLTDAAERGAQERRLHSQGRRPSPEA' A
#
# COMPACT_ATOMS: atom_id res chain seq x y z
N MET A 1 -9.87 -27.12 -11.14
CA MET A 1 -10.36 -25.99 -10.33
C MET A 1 -9.37 -24.86 -10.59
N THR A 2 -9.67 -23.99 -11.56
CA THR A 2 -8.84 -22.83 -11.88
C THR A 2 -9.02 -21.84 -10.75
N ASP A 3 -7.96 -21.64 -9.97
CA ASP A 3 -7.92 -20.64 -8.92
C ASP A 3 -8.07 -19.26 -9.57
N ASP A 4 -9.26 -18.67 -9.44
CA ASP A 4 -9.55 -17.27 -9.76
C ASP A 4 -8.83 -16.39 -8.73
N ALA A 5 -7.50 -16.47 -8.70
CA ALA A 5 -6.63 -15.75 -7.77
C ALA A 5 -6.59 -14.27 -8.19
N ARG A 6 -7.72 -13.58 -7.97
CA ARG A 6 -7.75 -12.13 -8.01
C ARG A 6 -6.76 -11.63 -6.96
N PRO A 7 -5.91 -10.63 -7.29
CA PRO A 7 -5.01 -10.04 -6.31
C PRO A 7 -5.81 -9.61 -5.08
N GLN A 8 -5.52 -10.22 -3.92
CA GLN A 8 -6.14 -9.81 -2.67
C GLN A 8 -5.35 -8.61 -2.14
N VAL A 9 -6.04 -7.48 -2.02
CA VAL A 9 -5.48 -6.30 -1.35
C VAL A 9 -5.65 -6.53 0.15
N LEU A 10 -4.54 -6.85 0.81
CA LEU A 10 -4.51 -6.99 2.25
C LEU A 10 -4.40 -5.60 2.87
N ALA A 11 -5.40 -5.23 3.68
CA ALA A 11 -5.25 -4.07 4.55
C ALA A 11 -4.12 -4.35 5.54
N ILE A 12 -3.28 -3.35 5.79
CA ILE A 12 -2.26 -3.41 6.85
C ILE A 12 -2.64 -2.43 7.95
N ALA A 13 -2.56 -2.88 9.19
CA ALA A 13 -2.73 -2.02 10.35
C ALA A 13 -1.46 -1.21 10.62
N SER A 14 -0.29 -1.84 10.50
CA SER A 14 1.01 -1.18 10.71
C SER A 14 2.17 -1.97 10.09
N VAL A 15 3.29 -1.29 9.90
CA VAL A 15 4.61 -1.92 9.68
C VAL A 15 5.31 -1.96 11.04
N THR A 16 5.70 -3.14 11.51
CA THR A 16 6.29 -3.33 12.85
C THR A 16 7.81 -3.39 12.81
N ALA A 17 8.39 -3.91 11.73
CA ALA A 17 9.84 -3.98 11.56
C ALA A 17 10.23 -3.96 10.07
N VAL A 18 11.42 -3.44 9.78
CA VAL A 18 12.05 -3.51 8.46
C VAL A 18 13.53 -3.83 8.63
N SER A 19 14.03 -4.82 7.90
CA SER A 19 15.44 -5.20 7.88
C SER A 19 15.89 -5.54 6.46
N THR A 20 17.18 -5.39 6.19
CA THR A 20 17.82 -6.07 5.05
C THR A 20 18.25 -7.48 5.46
N ILE A 21 18.07 -8.45 4.56
CA ILE A 21 18.46 -9.86 4.73
C ILE A 21 19.19 -10.34 3.47
N ASP A 22 19.57 -11.62 3.42
CA ASP A 22 20.21 -12.26 2.27
C ASP A 22 21.45 -11.51 1.77
N GLY A 23 22.34 -11.14 2.69
CA GLY A 23 23.55 -10.38 2.35
C GLY A 23 23.32 -8.92 1.98
N GLY A 24 22.08 -8.43 2.09
CA GLY A 24 21.70 -7.04 1.80
C GLY A 24 20.82 -6.88 0.56
N ASP A 25 20.55 -7.97 -0.18
CA ASP A 25 19.86 -7.89 -1.47
C ASP A 25 18.33 -7.92 -1.36
N THR A 26 17.79 -8.19 -0.18
CA THR A 26 16.34 -8.29 0.07
C THR A 26 15.93 -7.44 1.27
N LEU A 27 14.89 -6.63 1.13
CA LEU A 27 14.17 -6.02 2.24
C LEU A 27 13.10 -6.99 2.76
N ALA A 28 13.15 -7.28 4.06
CA ALA A 28 12.10 -7.95 4.78
C ALA A 28 11.33 -6.92 5.62
N ALA A 29 10.03 -6.77 5.36
CA ALA A 29 9.15 -5.94 6.17
C ALA A 29 8.12 -6.82 6.88
N GLU A 30 8.04 -6.67 8.19
CA GLU A 30 6.99 -7.27 9.00
C GLU A 30 5.83 -6.29 9.10
N VAL A 31 4.62 -6.76 8.75
CA VAL A 31 3.40 -5.96 8.82
C VAL A 31 2.33 -6.71 9.60
N SER A 32 1.56 -5.97 10.39
CA SER A 32 0.39 -6.51 11.09
C SER A 32 -0.85 -6.29 10.24
N GLY A 33 -1.62 -7.36 10.02
CA GLY A 33 -2.95 -7.29 9.41
C GLY A 33 -4.01 -6.76 10.37
N PRO A 34 -5.21 -6.39 9.88
CA PRO A 34 -6.31 -5.88 10.70
C PRO A 34 -6.80 -6.89 11.74
N ASP A 35 -6.66 -8.19 11.44
CA ASP A 35 -7.07 -9.29 12.32
C ASP A 35 -5.99 -9.66 13.36
N GLY A 36 -4.90 -8.88 13.44
CA GLY A 36 -3.78 -9.12 14.36
C GLY A 36 -2.78 -10.19 13.87
N GLY A 37 -2.98 -10.76 12.69
CA GLY A 37 -2.01 -11.67 12.06
C GLY A 37 -0.77 -10.93 11.56
N THR A 38 0.38 -11.59 11.57
CA THR A 38 1.63 -11.05 11.03
C THR A 38 1.86 -11.55 9.61
N ILE A 39 2.27 -10.64 8.72
CA ILE A 39 2.61 -10.91 7.32
C ILE A 39 4.02 -10.41 7.07
N PHE A 40 4.82 -11.18 6.33
CA PHE A 40 6.16 -10.79 5.93
C PHE A 40 6.19 -10.47 4.44
N LEU A 41 6.62 -9.26 4.10
CA LEU A 41 6.85 -8.82 2.73
C LEU A 41 8.34 -8.94 2.43
N LEU A 42 8.68 -9.72 1.38
CA LEU A 42 10.04 -9.87 0.90
C LEU A 42 10.17 -9.14 -0.44
N ILE A 43 11.02 -8.12 -0.47
CA ILE A 43 11.17 -7.22 -1.61
C ILE A 43 12.63 -7.22 -2.03
N PRO A 44 12.97 -7.67 -3.25
CA PRO A 44 14.32 -7.52 -3.78
C PRO A 44 14.72 -6.04 -3.79
N LEU A 45 15.89 -5.71 -3.25
CA LEU A 45 16.33 -4.31 -3.09
C LEU A 45 16.45 -3.60 -4.44
N GLY A 46 16.87 -4.32 -5.48
CA GLY A 46 16.90 -3.82 -6.86
C GLY A 46 15.52 -3.42 -7.41
N ALA A 47 14.43 -3.97 -6.86
CA ALA A 47 13.06 -3.61 -7.20
C ALA A 47 12.45 -2.57 -6.25
N ALA A 48 13.02 -2.40 -5.04
CA ALA A 48 12.47 -1.55 -4.00
C ALA A 48 12.35 -0.07 -4.44
N GLY A 49 13.33 0.46 -5.18
CA GLY A 49 13.26 1.83 -5.70
C GLY A 49 12.06 2.04 -6.63
N ALA A 50 11.84 1.13 -7.58
CA ALA A 50 10.70 1.19 -8.49
C ALA A 50 9.37 1.04 -7.76
N LEU A 51 9.32 0.16 -6.75
CA LEU A 51 8.14 -0.02 -5.91
C LEU A 51 7.78 1.27 -5.15
N ILE A 52 8.76 1.96 -4.57
CA ILE A 52 8.53 3.24 -3.86
C ILE A 52 7.94 4.29 -4.79
N THR A 53 8.47 4.43 -6.00
CA THR A 53 7.93 5.36 -7.00
C THR A 53 6.49 5.02 -7.34
N GLN A 54 6.19 3.76 -7.63
CA GLN A 54 4.83 3.31 -7.99
C GLN A 54 3.83 3.53 -6.85
N LEU A 55 4.24 3.27 -5.60
CA LEU A 55 3.41 3.51 -4.41
C LEU A 55 3.14 5.00 -4.20
N THR A 56 4.15 5.84 -4.42
CA THR A 56 4.03 7.31 -4.31
C THR A 56 3.05 7.83 -5.35
N ASP A 57 3.22 7.45 -6.62
CA ASP A 57 2.32 7.82 -7.71
C ASP A 57 0.87 7.37 -7.45
N ALA A 58 0.69 6.17 -6.91
CA ALA A 58 -0.64 5.66 -6.55
C ALA A 58 -1.26 6.47 -5.39
N ALA A 59 -0.48 6.82 -4.38
CA ALA A 59 -0.92 7.64 -3.26
C ALA A 59 -1.32 9.05 -3.71
N GLU A 60 -0.56 9.67 -4.60
CA GLU A 60 -0.86 10.97 -5.20
C GLU A 60 -2.16 10.94 -6.01
N ARG A 61 -2.32 9.94 -6.89
CA ARG A 61 -3.57 9.73 -7.65
C ARG A 61 -4.77 9.59 -6.72
N GLY A 62 -4.67 8.73 -5.70
CA GLY A 62 -5.76 8.54 -4.73
C GLY A 62 -6.03 9.77 -3.88
N ALA A 63 -5.04 10.61 -3.58
CA ALA A 63 -5.23 11.88 -2.90
C ALA A 63 -5.94 12.90 -3.81
N GLN A 64 -5.57 12.94 -5.09
CA GLN A 64 -6.19 13.82 -6.08
C GLN A 64 -7.65 13.44 -6.33
N GLU A 65 -7.96 12.15 -6.47
CA GLU A 65 -9.33 11.65 -6.59
C GLU A 65 -10.17 12.05 -5.38
N ARG A 66 -9.67 11.90 -4.15
CA ARG A 66 -10.35 12.34 -2.93
C ARG A 66 -10.62 13.85 -2.91
N ARG A 67 -9.70 14.67 -3.42
CA ARG A 67 -9.89 16.13 -3.55
C ARG A 67 -10.97 16.47 -4.56
N LEU A 68 -11.01 15.80 -5.70
CA LEU A 68 -12.05 16.01 -6.70
C LEU A 68 -13.44 15.61 -6.17
N HIS A 69 -13.53 14.47 -5.47
CA HIS A 69 -14.76 14.01 -4.84
C HIS A 69 -15.25 14.96 -3.73
N SER A 70 -14.34 15.56 -2.94
CA SER A 70 -14.73 16.52 -1.91
C SER A 70 -15.12 17.89 -2.47
N GLN A 71 -14.53 18.30 -3.60
CA GLN A 71 -14.89 19.56 -4.28
C GLN A 71 -16.27 19.51 -4.97
N GLY A 72 -16.71 18.33 -5.44
CA GLY A 72 -18.05 18.14 -5.99
C GLY A 72 -19.19 18.23 -4.96
N ARG A 73 -18.88 18.23 -3.66
CA ARG A 73 -19.84 18.29 -2.55
C ARG A 73 -19.87 19.66 -1.87
N ARG A 74 -19.76 20.76 -2.61
CA ARG A 74 -20.11 22.07 -2.06
C ARG A 74 -21.61 22.09 -1.77
N PRO A 75 -22.06 22.28 -0.50
CA PRO A 75 -23.47 22.51 -0.24
C PRO A 75 -23.87 23.79 -0.97
N SER A 76 -24.95 23.72 -1.76
CA SER A 76 -25.61 24.93 -2.25
C SER A 76 -25.93 25.79 -1.03
N PRO A 77 -25.53 27.07 -0.97
CA PRO A 77 -26.06 27.95 0.05
C PRO A 77 -27.58 28.01 -0.20
N GLU A 78 -28.36 27.46 0.73
CA GLU A 78 -29.82 27.66 0.72
C GLU A 78 -30.08 29.17 0.75
N ALA A 79 -30.93 29.59 -0.19
CA ALA A 79 -31.40 30.95 -0.40
C ALA A 79 -32.47 31.35 0.64
#